data_AF-A0AAE0KRY8-F1
#
_entry.id   AF-A0AAE0KRY8-F1
#
_cell.length_a   1.000
_cell.length_b   1.000
_cell.length_c   1.000
_cell.angle_alpha   90.00
_cell.angle_beta   90.00
_cell.angle_gamma   90.00
#
_symmetry.space_group_name_H-M   'P 1'
#
loop_
_entity.id
_entity.type
_entity.pdbx_description
1 polymer ?
#
loop_
_entity_poly.entity_id
_entity_poly.type
_entity_poly.pdbx_seq_one_letter_code
_entity_poly.pdbx_strand_id
1 'polypeptide(L)'
;MEKSNSPSGLLNLGPYDAANDMDRAWTAYFVSLEGLISSGTDSETNSTLQAKVSGSRHAYAEVSLGLVYGMLTDVGKASQYLNYLMMVTRDGYALCTKEVTRLVQEHFPEFHDPVRLQILWLTDHFLQLDATETEGVITALIRQVAGGRGSLLSNMKLGKGLLEVLYKHIAWVKKRPMVLAHAVYSGLRLLLDAAAVPQGASGSPAAAAFRQQGCILVTQLLSECHVECLVIGRDLVRQLYDTSKAWIPSTVINNPSLH
;
A
#
# COMPACT_ATOMS: atom_id res chain seq x y z
N MET A 1 -22.94 -14.56 -27.63
CA MET A 1 -22.16 -13.31 -27.78
C MET A 1 -21.05 -13.35 -26.75
N GLU A 2 -19.89 -13.89 -27.14
CA GLU A 2 -18.67 -13.80 -26.32
C GLU A 2 -18.28 -12.32 -26.23
N LYS A 3 -18.41 -11.74 -25.03
CA LYS A 3 -17.79 -10.45 -24.76
C LYS A 3 -16.29 -10.67 -24.87
N SER A 4 -15.62 -10.08 -25.87
CA SER A 4 -14.17 -10.06 -25.92
C SER A 4 -13.67 -9.44 -24.62
N ASN A 5 -13.09 -10.26 -23.75
CA ASN A 5 -12.67 -9.85 -22.42
C ASN A 5 -11.34 -9.10 -22.60
N SER A 6 -11.40 -7.79 -22.81
CA SER A 6 -10.20 -6.95 -22.74
C SER A 6 -9.50 -7.22 -21.40
N PRO A 7 -8.17 -7.36 -21.37
CA PRO A 7 -7.45 -7.68 -20.15
C PRO A 7 -7.67 -6.59 -19.10
N SER A 8 -7.90 -7.00 -17.86
CA SER A 8 -8.10 -6.08 -16.73
C SER A 8 -6.83 -5.25 -16.50
N GLY A 9 -7.00 -3.94 -16.32
CA GLY A 9 -5.91 -3.02 -16.00
C GLY A 9 -5.43 -3.15 -14.55
N LEU A 10 -6.31 -3.61 -13.64
CA LEU A 10 -5.97 -3.83 -12.23
C LEU A 10 -5.53 -5.26 -11.95
N LEU A 11 -6.27 -6.24 -12.45
CA LEU A 11 -6.22 -7.63 -12.03
C LEU A 11 -5.52 -8.52 -13.08
N ASN A 12 -4.67 -9.41 -12.60
CA ASN A 12 -4.05 -10.47 -13.37
C ASN A 12 -4.99 -11.70 -13.39
N LEU A 13 -6.03 -11.61 -14.23
CA LEU A 13 -7.02 -12.65 -14.41
C LEU A 13 -6.54 -13.67 -15.45
N GLY A 14 -6.59 -14.95 -15.10
CA GLY A 14 -6.37 -16.07 -16.01
C GLY A 14 -7.52 -16.27 -17.01
N PRO A 15 -7.33 -17.14 -18.01
CA PRO A 15 -8.31 -17.35 -19.08
C PRO A 15 -9.64 -17.96 -18.61
N TYR A 16 -9.66 -18.55 -17.40
CA TYR A 16 -10.85 -19.16 -16.79
C TYR A 16 -11.43 -18.34 -15.64
N ASP A 17 -10.79 -17.22 -15.28
CA ASP A 17 -11.27 -16.39 -14.19
C ASP A 17 -12.48 -15.59 -14.63
N ALA A 18 -13.46 -15.46 -13.73
CA ALA A 18 -14.64 -14.66 -13.98
C ALA A 18 -14.23 -13.18 -14.07
N ALA A 19 -14.79 -12.47 -15.04
CA ALA A 19 -14.58 -11.04 -15.15
C ALA A 19 -15.12 -10.32 -13.90
N ASN A 20 -14.33 -9.40 -13.37
CA ASN A 20 -14.65 -8.69 -12.14
C ASN A 20 -15.56 -7.48 -12.41
N ASP A 21 -16.71 -7.41 -11.76
CA ASP A 21 -17.71 -6.35 -12.00
C ASP A 21 -17.25 -4.98 -11.52
N MET A 22 -16.46 -4.92 -10.44
CA MET A 22 -15.89 -3.68 -9.93
C MET A 22 -14.85 -3.13 -10.91
N ASP A 23 -13.93 -3.98 -11.38
CA ASP A 23 -12.90 -3.56 -12.36
C ASP A 23 -13.53 -3.05 -13.65
N ARG A 24 -14.59 -3.73 -14.14
CA ARG A 24 -15.36 -3.28 -15.30
C ARG A 24 -16.04 -1.94 -15.09
N ALA A 25 -16.64 -1.73 -13.91
CA ALA A 25 -17.27 -0.46 -13.58
C ALA A 25 -16.23 0.69 -13.53
N TRP A 26 -15.10 0.48 -12.87
CA TRP A 26 -14.05 1.50 -12.74
C TRP A 26 -13.36 1.81 -14.07
N THR A 27 -13.15 0.79 -14.90
CA THR A 27 -12.69 0.97 -16.29
C THR A 27 -13.67 1.83 -17.06
N ALA A 28 -14.97 1.56 -16.98
CA ALA A 28 -15.98 2.34 -17.68
C ALA A 28 -16.01 3.81 -17.20
N TYR A 29 -15.89 4.02 -15.89
CA TYR A 29 -15.76 5.36 -15.32
C TYR A 29 -14.54 6.09 -15.87
N PHE A 30 -13.37 5.45 -15.86
CA PHE A 30 -12.14 6.05 -16.34
C PHE A 30 -12.17 6.35 -17.84
N VAL A 31 -12.65 5.43 -18.68
CA VAL A 31 -12.78 5.65 -20.14
C VAL A 31 -13.69 6.85 -20.44
N SER A 32 -14.79 7.01 -19.70
CA SER A 32 -15.65 8.19 -19.83
C SER A 32 -14.94 9.48 -19.45
N LEU A 33 -14.05 9.45 -18.45
CA LEU A 33 -13.29 10.63 -18.02
C LEU A 33 -12.14 10.94 -18.98
N GLU A 34 -11.42 9.94 -19.49
CA GLU A 34 -10.29 10.16 -20.38
C GLU A 34 -10.73 10.80 -21.69
N GLY A 35 -11.90 10.43 -22.23
CA GLY A 35 -12.49 11.12 -23.37
C GLY A 35 -12.74 12.61 -23.12
N LEU A 36 -13.12 12.98 -21.89
CA LEU A 36 -13.31 14.39 -21.50
C LEU A 36 -11.96 15.11 -21.32
N ILE A 37 -11.04 14.51 -20.57
CA ILE A 37 -9.72 15.08 -20.24
C ILE A 37 -8.86 15.28 -21.49
N SER A 38 -8.92 14.36 -22.45
CA SER A 38 -8.10 14.42 -23.68
C SER A 38 -8.57 15.47 -24.68
N SER A 39 -9.80 15.96 -24.55
CA SER A 39 -10.45 16.84 -25.53
C SER A 39 -10.41 18.33 -25.16
N GLY A 40 -10.18 18.67 -23.90
CA GLY A 40 -10.24 20.03 -23.39
C GLY A 40 -8.88 20.57 -22.95
N THR A 41 -8.80 21.89 -22.78
CA THR A 41 -7.70 22.53 -22.04
C THR A 41 -7.80 22.20 -20.53
N ASP A 42 -6.74 22.42 -19.75
CA ASP A 42 -6.76 22.16 -18.29
C ASP A 42 -7.89 22.93 -17.57
N SER A 43 -8.15 24.17 -18.01
CA SER A 43 -9.21 25.02 -17.43
C SER A 43 -10.62 24.50 -17.74
N GLU A 44 -10.85 24.08 -18.98
CA GLU A 44 -12.12 23.49 -19.42
C GLU A 44 -12.36 22.13 -18.76
N THR A 45 -11.31 21.32 -18.66
CA THR A 45 -11.32 20.03 -17.97
C THR A 45 -11.73 20.22 -16.51
N ASN A 46 -11.08 21.15 -15.80
CA ASN A 46 -11.41 21.44 -14.41
C ASN A 46 -12.86 21.91 -14.25
N SER A 47 -13.32 22.83 -15.09
CA SER A 47 -14.70 23.34 -15.05
C SER A 47 -15.72 22.23 -15.31
N THR A 48 -15.43 21.37 -16.27
CA THR A 48 -16.29 20.24 -16.66
C THR A 48 -16.37 19.19 -15.56
N LEU A 49 -15.23 18.82 -14.98
CA LEU A 49 -15.17 17.87 -13.87
C LEU A 49 -15.94 18.40 -12.66
N GLN A 50 -15.77 19.68 -12.32
CA GLN A 50 -16.51 20.33 -11.23
C GLN A 50 -18.02 20.35 -11.47
N ALA A 51 -18.45 20.65 -12.70
CA ALA A 51 -19.86 20.60 -13.06
C ALA A 51 -20.41 19.16 -12.91
N LYS A 52 -19.67 18.15 -13.38
CA LYS A 52 -20.08 16.74 -13.30
C LYS A 52 -20.21 16.26 -11.86
N VAL A 53 -19.22 16.52 -11.00
CA VAL A 53 -19.29 16.10 -9.59
C VAL A 53 -20.36 16.84 -8.79
N SER A 54 -20.83 17.99 -9.28
CA SER A 54 -21.94 18.73 -8.67
C SER A 54 -23.32 18.15 -8.96
N GLY A 55 -23.46 17.34 -10.02
CA GLY A 55 -24.76 16.84 -10.45
C GLY A 55 -25.40 15.82 -9.51
N SER A 56 -24.60 14.92 -8.92
CA SER A 56 -25.10 13.93 -7.96
C SER A 56 -23.96 13.23 -7.20
N ARG A 57 -24.30 12.54 -6.10
CA ARG A 57 -23.36 11.65 -5.39
C ARG A 57 -22.86 10.51 -6.27
N HIS A 58 -23.69 10.02 -7.19
CA HIS A 58 -23.29 8.97 -8.13
C HIS A 58 -22.23 9.51 -9.10
N ALA A 59 -22.46 10.67 -9.71
CA ALA A 59 -21.50 11.32 -10.60
C ALA A 59 -20.19 11.67 -9.88
N TYR A 60 -20.24 12.08 -8.61
CA TYR A 60 -19.05 12.23 -7.78
C TYR A 60 -18.26 10.92 -7.70
N ALA A 61 -18.93 9.81 -7.39
CA ALA A 61 -18.28 8.51 -7.28
C ALA A 61 -17.66 8.04 -8.60
N GLU A 62 -18.36 8.20 -9.72
CA GLU A 62 -17.82 7.85 -11.04
C GLU A 62 -16.53 8.64 -11.36
N VAL A 63 -16.55 9.96 -11.12
CA VAL A 63 -15.39 10.81 -11.37
C VAL A 63 -14.22 10.42 -10.44
N SER A 64 -14.48 10.35 -9.14
CA SER A 64 -13.43 10.06 -8.15
C SER A 64 -12.82 8.69 -8.34
N LEU A 65 -13.63 7.64 -8.51
CA LEU A 65 -13.14 6.27 -8.68
C LEU A 65 -12.53 6.04 -10.05
N GLY A 66 -13.01 6.71 -11.10
CA GLY A 66 -12.36 6.71 -12.40
C GLY A 66 -10.97 7.35 -12.36
N LEU A 67 -10.80 8.48 -11.65
CA LEU A 67 -9.49 9.09 -11.45
C LEU A 67 -8.56 8.19 -10.63
N VAL A 68 -9.06 7.53 -9.57
CA VAL A 68 -8.28 6.53 -8.81
C VAL A 68 -7.87 5.38 -9.70
N TYR A 69 -8.77 4.83 -10.52
CA TYR A 69 -8.44 3.79 -11.49
C TYR A 69 -7.29 4.25 -12.42
N GLY A 70 -7.40 5.45 -13.00
CA GLY A 70 -6.35 6.03 -13.83
C GLY A 70 -5.00 6.15 -13.11
N MET A 71 -5.00 6.57 -11.84
CA MET A 71 -3.79 6.60 -11.02
C MET A 71 -3.18 5.22 -10.81
N LEU A 72 -4.01 4.17 -10.71
CA LEU A 72 -3.54 2.80 -10.50
C LEU A 72 -3.04 2.13 -11.79
N THR A 73 -3.58 2.51 -12.95
CA THR A 73 -3.31 1.84 -14.23
C THR A 73 -2.39 2.62 -15.19
N ASP A 74 -2.34 3.95 -15.10
CA ASP A 74 -1.46 4.81 -15.93
C ASP A 74 -0.53 5.65 -15.04
N VAL A 75 0.64 5.06 -14.76
CA VAL A 75 1.70 5.68 -13.93
C VAL A 75 2.19 6.99 -14.53
N GLY A 76 2.18 7.14 -15.86
CA GLY A 76 2.68 8.33 -16.55
C GLY A 76 1.84 9.58 -16.29
N LYS A 77 0.53 9.39 -16.07
CA LYS A 77 -0.43 10.48 -15.80
C LYS A 77 -0.96 10.48 -14.37
N ALA A 78 -0.51 9.59 -13.50
CA ALA A 78 -1.01 9.45 -12.13
C ALA A 78 -1.02 10.78 -11.35
N SER A 79 0.06 11.58 -11.43
CA SER A 79 0.11 12.89 -10.77
C SER A 79 -0.92 13.88 -11.34
N GLN A 80 -1.19 13.83 -12.64
CA GLN A 80 -2.22 14.68 -13.26
C GLN A 80 -3.61 14.28 -12.76
N TYR A 81 -3.91 12.97 -12.69
CA TYR A 81 -5.17 12.47 -12.16
C TYR A 81 -5.35 12.80 -10.67
N LEU A 82 -4.27 12.76 -9.88
CA LEU A 82 -4.31 13.21 -8.49
C LEU A 82 -4.64 14.70 -8.39
N ASN A 83 -4.06 15.55 -9.24
CA ASN A 83 -4.37 16.98 -9.27
C ASN A 83 -5.86 17.21 -9.57
N TYR A 84 -6.43 16.49 -10.54
CA TYR A 84 -7.88 16.55 -10.79
C TYR A 84 -8.69 16.08 -9.58
N LEU A 85 -8.28 15.00 -8.91
CA LEU A 85 -8.97 14.50 -7.72
C LEU A 85 -8.95 15.54 -6.58
N MET A 86 -7.82 16.20 -6.35
CA MET A 86 -7.68 17.26 -5.35
C MET A 86 -8.62 18.44 -5.62
N MET A 87 -8.90 18.75 -6.89
CA MET A 87 -9.84 19.82 -7.24
C MET A 87 -11.30 19.42 -6.97
N VAL A 88 -11.68 18.17 -7.24
CA VAL A 88 -13.08 17.75 -7.21
C VAL A 88 -13.54 17.13 -5.88
N THR A 89 -12.61 16.76 -5.00
CA THR A 89 -12.91 16.08 -3.72
C THR A 89 -13.82 16.94 -2.82
N ARG A 90 -14.77 16.29 -2.12
CA ARG A 90 -15.74 16.98 -1.25
C ARG A 90 -15.93 16.34 0.12
N ASP A 91 -15.42 15.12 0.29
CA ASP A 91 -15.62 14.27 1.47
C ASP A 91 -14.30 13.97 2.19
N GLY A 92 -13.27 14.81 2.02
CA GLY A 92 -11.95 14.55 2.56
C GLY A 92 -11.36 13.23 2.08
N TYR A 93 -11.68 12.84 0.83
CA TYR A 93 -11.27 11.60 0.17
C TYR A 93 -11.86 10.31 0.76
N ALA A 94 -12.86 10.39 1.66
CA ALA A 94 -13.44 9.22 2.33
C ALA A 94 -13.89 8.12 1.37
N LEU A 95 -14.56 8.46 0.27
CA LEU A 95 -14.94 7.49 -0.76
C LEU A 95 -13.70 6.77 -1.33
N CYS A 96 -12.66 7.52 -1.66
CA CYS A 96 -11.46 6.98 -2.30
C CYS A 96 -10.69 6.07 -1.34
N THR A 97 -10.44 6.52 -0.10
CA THR A 97 -9.72 5.72 0.90
C THR A 97 -10.49 4.46 1.27
N LYS A 98 -11.82 4.55 1.41
CA LYS A 98 -12.68 3.38 1.66
C LYS A 98 -12.61 2.36 0.54
N GLU A 99 -12.78 2.78 -0.71
CA GLU A 99 -12.77 1.85 -1.85
C GLU A 99 -11.37 1.28 -2.12
N VAL A 100 -10.30 2.07 -1.94
CA VAL A 100 -8.92 1.56 -2.01
C VAL A 100 -8.65 0.56 -0.89
N THR A 101 -9.15 0.80 0.33
CA THR A 101 -9.06 -0.17 1.43
C THR A 101 -9.73 -1.48 1.04
N ARG A 102 -10.94 -1.41 0.48
CA ARG A 102 -11.70 -2.57 0.03
C ARG A 102 -10.96 -3.35 -1.07
N LEU A 103 -10.44 -2.65 -2.07
CA LEU A 103 -9.60 -3.22 -3.13
C LEU A 103 -8.42 -4.02 -2.57
N VAL A 104 -7.68 -3.42 -1.62
CA VAL A 104 -6.54 -4.08 -0.98
C VAL A 104 -6.97 -5.28 -0.14
N GLN A 105 -8.15 -5.26 0.47
CA GLN A 105 -8.62 -6.39 1.26
C GLN A 105 -9.09 -7.56 0.38
N GLU A 106 -9.82 -7.27 -0.70
CA GLU A 106 -10.49 -8.27 -1.51
C GLU A 106 -9.61 -8.84 -2.63
N HIS A 107 -8.79 -8.01 -3.30
CA HIS A 107 -8.18 -8.35 -4.59
C HIS A 107 -6.66 -8.20 -4.67
N PHE A 108 -5.99 -7.84 -3.57
CA PHE A 108 -4.55 -7.61 -3.57
C PHE A 108 -3.65 -8.73 -4.15
N PRO A 109 -3.95 -10.03 -3.92
CA PRO A 109 -3.17 -11.12 -4.51
C PRO A 109 -3.29 -11.17 -6.04
N GLU A 110 -4.39 -10.66 -6.59
CA GLU A 110 -4.72 -10.69 -8.01
C GLU A 110 -4.14 -9.47 -8.74
N PHE A 111 -3.74 -8.40 -8.04
CA PHE A 111 -3.21 -7.21 -8.72
C PHE A 111 -1.91 -7.45 -9.49
N HIS A 112 -1.79 -6.75 -10.62
CA HIS A 112 -0.50 -6.58 -11.29
C HIS A 112 0.52 -5.88 -10.38
N ASP A 113 1.80 -6.22 -10.52
CA ASP A 113 2.85 -5.63 -9.69
C ASP A 113 2.92 -4.09 -9.76
N PRO A 114 2.76 -3.42 -10.93
CA PRO A 114 2.69 -1.97 -11.01
C PRO A 114 1.53 -1.37 -10.20
N VAL A 115 0.37 -2.04 -10.18
CA VAL A 115 -0.82 -1.59 -9.44
C VAL A 115 -0.55 -1.61 -7.95
N ARG A 116 0.12 -2.66 -7.43
CA ARG A 116 0.52 -2.74 -6.02
C ARG A 116 1.43 -1.58 -5.61
N LEU A 117 2.37 -1.21 -6.48
CA LEU A 117 3.25 -0.06 -6.24
C LEU A 117 2.49 1.26 -6.30
N GLN A 118 1.55 1.41 -7.25
CA GLN A 118 0.70 2.59 -7.32
C GLN A 118 -0.23 2.73 -6.11
N ILE A 119 -0.70 1.64 -5.50
CA ILE A 119 -1.45 1.71 -4.25
C ILE A 119 -0.59 2.28 -3.12
N LEU A 120 0.69 1.89 -3.03
CA LEU A 120 1.62 2.49 -2.05
C LEU A 120 1.84 3.98 -2.33
N TRP A 121 2.05 4.34 -3.60
CA TRP A 121 2.18 5.73 -4.03
C TRP A 121 0.94 6.55 -3.66
N LEU A 122 -0.25 6.04 -3.94
CA LEU A 122 -1.51 6.73 -3.62
C LEU A 122 -1.71 6.85 -2.10
N THR A 123 -1.33 5.83 -1.33
CA THR A 123 -1.38 5.85 0.14
C THR A 123 -0.47 6.94 0.72
N ASP A 124 0.74 7.10 0.17
CA ASP A 124 1.65 8.21 0.55
C ASP A 124 1.01 9.58 0.31
N HIS A 125 0.27 9.75 -0.79
CA HIS A 125 -0.43 10.99 -1.10
C HIS A 125 -1.65 11.22 -0.21
N PHE A 126 -2.42 10.18 0.10
CA PHE A 126 -3.51 10.28 1.08
C PHE A 126 -3.00 10.75 2.44
N LEU A 127 -1.85 10.26 2.89
CA LEU A 127 -1.20 10.74 4.12
C LEU A 127 -0.77 12.21 4.03
N GLN A 128 -0.17 12.63 2.90
CA GLN A 128 0.23 14.03 2.68
C GLN A 128 -0.96 15.00 2.67
N LEU A 129 -2.10 14.55 2.13
CA LEU A 129 -3.33 15.33 2.02
C LEU A 129 -4.20 15.26 3.29
N ASP A 130 -3.73 14.59 4.34
CA ASP A 130 -4.49 14.29 5.57
C ASP A 130 -5.89 13.71 5.28
N ALA A 131 -5.93 12.79 4.31
CA ALA A 131 -7.17 12.15 3.88
C ALA A 131 -7.80 11.34 5.01
N THR A 132 -9.14 11.40 5.06
CA THR A 132 -9.93 10.68 6.06
C THR A 132 -9.83 9.17 5.87
N GLU A 133 -9.90 8.43 6.99
CA GLU A 133 -9.89 6.95 7.01
C GLU A 133 -8.63 6.28 6.40
N THR A 134 -7.54 7.01 6.19
CA THR A 134 -6.27 6.48 5.65
C THR A 134 -5.67 5.34 6.49
N GLU A 135 -6.01 5.27 7.79
CA GLU A 135 -5.67 4.15 8.67
C GLU A 135 -6.13 2.78 8.14
N GLY A 136 -7.31 2.74 7.50
CA GLY A 136 -7.86 1.52 6.92
C GLY A 136 -6.98 0.99 5.78
N VAL A 137 -6.55 1.89 4.88
CA VAL A 137 -5.68 1.55 3.74
C VAL A 137 -4.35 0.99 4.23
N ILE A 138 -3.71 1.70 5.17
CA ILE A 138 -2.42 1.29 5.74
C ILE A 138 -2.53 -0.05 6.46
N THR A 139 -3.56 -0.23 7.29
CA THR A 139 -3.76 -1.49 8.02
C THR A 139 -4.01 -2.64 7.06
N ALA A 140 -4.76 -2.43 5.99
CA ALA A 140 -4.97 -3.43 4.94
C ALA A 140 -3.66 -3.80 4.25
N LEU A 141 -2.85 -2.81 3.84
CA LEU A 141 -1.54 -3.04 3.22
C LEU A 141 -0.58 -3.78 4.14
N ILE A 142 -0.49 -3.37 5.40
CA ILE A 142 0.33 -4.03 6.42
C ILE A 142 -0.03 -5.53 6.52
N ARG A 143 -1.33 -5.85 6.57
CA ARG A 143 -1.79 -7.25 6.62
C ARG A 143 -1.42 -8.04 5.36
N GLN A 144 -1.50 -7.44 4.18
CA GLN A 144 -1.14 -8.12 2.93
C GLN A 144 0.36 -8.42 2.87
N VAL A 145 1.21 -7.47 3.29
CA VAL A 145 2.66 -7.66 3.34
C VAL A 145 3.05 -8.70 4.40
N ALA A 146 2.50 -8.62 5.61
CA ALA A 146 2.77 -9.57 6.70
C ALA A 146 2.30 -11.00 6.38
N GLY A 147 1.27 -11.13 5.54
CA GLY A 147 0.76 -12.43 5.06
C GLY A 147 1.68 -13.15 4.07
N GLY A 148 2.75 -12.51 3.57
CA GLY A 148 3.74 -13.18 2.73
C GLY A 148 3.20 -13.58 1.35
N ARG A 149 2.31 -12.80 0.76
CA ARG A 149 1.69 -13.16 -0.52
C ARG A 149 2.65 -12.98 -1.70
N GLY A 150 2.69 -13.97 -2.60
CA GLY A 150 3.57 -13.96 -3.78
C GLY A 150 4.98 -14.50 -3.48
N SER A 151 5.95 -14.13 -4.31
CA SER A 151 7.34 -14.52 -4.07
C SER A 151 7.96 -13.73 -2.92
N LEU A 152 8.88 -14.34 -2.17
CA LEU A 152 9.58 -13.71 -1.05
C LEU A 152 10.20 -12.36 -1.44
N LEU A 153 10.85 -12.28 -2.61
CA LEU A 153 11.50 -11.06 -3.10
C LEU A 153 10.49 -9.98 -3.51
N SER A 154 9.35 -10.35 -4.10
CA SER A 154 8.28 -9.39 -4.43
C SER A 154 7.65 -8.82 -3.15
N ASN A 155 7.35 -9.70 -2.19
CA ASN A 155 6.83 -9.27 -0.89
C ASN A 155 7.82 -8.36 -0.13
N MET A 156 9.13 -8.61 -0.23
CA MET A 156 10.15 -7.71 0.32
C MET A 156 10.18 -6.34 -0.34
N LYS A 157 10.04 -6.26 -1.67
CA LYS A 157 9.97 -4.96 -2.38
C LYS A 157 8.75 -4.16 -1.96
N LEU A 158 7.59 -4.82 -1.87
CA LEU A 158 6.36 -4.20 -1.40
C LEU A 158 6.49 -3.75 0.06
N GLY A 159 7.03 -4.62 0.92
CA GLY A 159 7.29 -4.31 2.32
C GLY A 159 8.25 -3.13 2.46
N LYS A 160 9.30 -3.04 1.63
CA LYS A 160 10.23 -1.91 1.61
C LYS A 160 9.49 -0.61 1.36
N GLY A 161 8.67 -0.56 0.30
CA GLY A 161 7.89 0.63 -0.03
C GLY A 161 6.91 1.02 1.09
N LEU A 162 6.26 0.03 1.73
CA LEU A 162 5.39 0.28 2.87
C LEU A 162 6.16 0.86 4.08
N LEU A 163 7.34 0.32 4.40
CA LEU A 163 8.20 0.84 5.47
C LEU A 163 8.67 2.28 5.17
N GLU A 164 8.98 2.59 3.91
CA GLU A 164 9.34 3.94 3.47
C GLU A 164 8.19 4.93 3.68
N VAL A 165 6.95 4.55 3.34
CA VAL A 165 5.76 5.37 3.57
C VAL A 165 5.54 5.58 5.08
N LEU A 166 5.60 4.51 5.88
CA LEU A 166 5.43 4.60 7.34
C LEU A 166 6.49 5.47 8.01
N TYR A 167 7.75 5.34 7.58
CA TYR A 167 8.85 6.14 8.10
C TYR A 167 8.74 7.62 7.69
N LYS A 168 8.38 7.90 6.43
CA LYS A 168 8.14 9.27 5.95
C LYS A 168 7.05 9.97 6.76
N HIS A 169 6.02 9.24 7.17
CA HIS A 169 4.89 9.75 7.95
C HIS A 169 4.94 9.34 9.42
N ILE A 170 6.14 9.19 9.99
CA ILE A 170 6.32 8.65 11.36
C ILE A 170 5.56 9.43 12.43
N ALA A 171 5.46 10.76 12.30
CA ALA A 171 4.71 11.60 13.24
C ALA A 171 3.20 11.30 13.21
N TRP A 172 2.66 10.96 12.04
CA TRP A 172 1.27 10.55 11.87
C TRP A 172 1.03 9.15 12.45
N VAL A 173 2.00 8.23 12.28
CA VAL A 173 1.96 6.86 12.83
C VAL A 173 1.98 6.88 14.35
N LYS A 174 2.87 7.69 14.96
CA LYS A 174 3.01 7.80 16.43
C LYS A 174 1.74 8.27 17.13
N LYS A 175 0.90 9.06 16.46
CA LYS A 175 -0.39 9.52 17.00
C LYS A 175 -1.49 8.45 16.96
N ARG A 176 -1.24 7.28 16.35
CA ARG A 176 -2.24 6.25 16.06
C ARG A 176 -1.78 4.89 16.59
N PRO A 177 -2.09 4.57 17.87
CA PRO A 177 -1.55 3.39 18.55
C PRO A 177 -1.80 2.07 17.82
N MET A 178 -2.98 1.92 17.19
CA MET A 178 -3.29 0.71 16.42
C MET A 178 -2.42 0.57 15.18
N VAL A 179 -2.26 1.63 14.37
CA VAL A 179 -1.39 1.58 13.20
C VAL A 179 0.06 1.36 13.61
N LEU A 180 0.52 2.03 14.67
CA LEU A 180 1.86 1.84 15.23
C LEU A 180 2.10 0.39 15.63
N ALA A 181 1.18 -0.22 16.38
CA ALA A 181 1.30 -1.62 16.79
C ALA A 181 1.37 -2.57 15.59
N HIS A 182 0.53 -2.37 14.58
CA HIS A 182 0.56 -3.16 13.34
C HIS A 182 1.85 -2.96 12.55
N ALA A 183 2.40 -1.74 12.51
CA ALA A 183 3.65 -1.41 11.84
C ALA A 183 4.84 -2.11 12.53
N VAL A 184 4.92 -2.06 13.86
CA VAL A 184 5.96 -2.75 14.64
C VAL A 184 5.87 -4.26 14.47
N TYR A 185 4.67 -4.83 14.65
CA TYR A 185 4.43 -6.26 14.48
C TYR A 185 4.85 -6.74 13.09
N SER A 186 4.45 -6.02 12.04
CA SER A 186 4.72 -6.46 10.67
C SER A 186 6.16 -6.20 10.27
N GLY A 187 6.76 -5.11 10.74
CA GLY A 187 8.19 -4.85 10.58
C GLY A 187 9.04 -5.99 11.15
N LEU A 188 8.78 -6.39 12.40
CA LEU A 188 9.48 -7.51 13.04
C LEU A 188 9.27 -8.84 12.29
N ARG A 189 8.03 -9.15 11.92
CA ARG A 189 7.68 -10.35 11.15
C ARG A 189 8.45 -10.42 9.83
N LEU A 190 8.53 -9.31 9.10
CA LEU A 190 9.21 -9.25 7.82
C LEU A 190 10.73 -9.24 7.96
N LEU A 191 11.27 -8.63 9.02
CA LEU A 191 12.69 -8.72 9.36
C LEU A 191 13.11 -10.17 9.63
N LEU A 192 12.23 -10.98 10.23
CA LEU A 192 12.46 -12.40 10.41
C LEU A 192 12.47 -13.15 9.05
N ASP A 193 11.53 -12.85 8.15
CA ASP A 193 11.54 -13.42 6.79
C ASP A 193 12.81 -13.01 6.02
N ALA A 194 13.27 -11.78 6.21
CA ALA A 194 14.48 -11.27 5.58
C ALA A 194 15.77 -11.86 6.15
N ALA A 195 15.73 -12.43 7.35
CA ALA A 195 16.85 -13.17 7.93
C ALA A 195 17.08 -14.52 7.23
N ALA A 196 16.03 -15.12 6.65
CA ALA A 196 16.14 -16.37 5.89
C ALA A 196 16.86 -16.20 4.54
N VAL A 197 17.00 -14.97 4.04
CA VAL A 197 17.74 -14.69 2.81
C VAL A 197 19.24 -14.54 3.12
N PRO A 198 20.13 -15.31 2.46
CA PRO A 198 21.57 -15.25 2.69
C PRO A 198 22.13 -13.83 2.71
N GLN A 199 23.10 -13.59 3.58
CA GLN A 199 23.83 -12.32 3.68
C GLN A 199 25.18 -12.41 2.95
N GLY A 200 25.74 -11.25 2.57
CA GLY A 200 27.05 -11.18 1.90
C GLY A 200 26.97 -11.32 0.37
N ALA A 201 28.05 -11.84 -0.24
CA ALA A 201 28.22 -11.87 -1.70
C ALA A 201 27.17 -12.71 -2.46
N SER A 202 26.49 -13.65 -1.77
CA SER A 202 25.41 -14.48 -2.33
C SER A 202 24.00 -13.94 -2.00
N GLY A 203 23.92 -12.82 -1.28
CA GLY A 203 22.66 -12.22 -0.83
C GLY A 203 22.02 -11.27 -1.84
N SER A 204 20.70 -11.08 -1.73
CA SER A 204 19.99 -10.06 -2.52
C SER A 204 20.20 -8.65 -1.96
N PRO A 205 20.63 -7.66 -2.76
CA PRO A 205 20.72 -6.26 -2.34
C PRO A 205 19.38 -5.69 -1.84
N ALA A 206 18.26 -6.15 -2.43
CA ALA A 206 16.93 -5.72 -2.02
C ALA A 206 16.59 -6.20 -0.60
N ALA A 207 16.98 -7.42 -0.24
CA ALA A 207 16.81 -7.94 1.11
C ALA A 207 17.69 -7.18 2.13
N ALA A 208 18.92 -6.81 1.75
CA ALA A 208 19.78 -6.01 2.61
C ALA A 208 19.23 -4.60 2.88
N ALA A 209 18.74 -3.90 1.84
CA ALA A 209 18.12 -2.59 1.98
C ALA A 209 16.83 -2.64 2.82
N PHE A 210 15.99 -3.66 2.59
CA PHE A 210 14.79 -3.90 3.37
C PHE A 210 15.10 -4.10 4.86
N ARG A 211 16.10 -4.94 5.16
CA ARG A 211 16.59 -5.22 6.51
C ARG A 211 17.02 -3.94 7.24
N GLN A 212 17.82 -3.10 6.59
CA GLN A 212 18.28 -1.85 7.17
C GLN A 212 17.10 -0.92 7.53
N GLN A 213 16.20 -0.69 6.59
CA GLN A 213 15.05 0.20 6.80
C GLN A 213 14.08 -0.35 7.86
N GLY A 214 13.81 -1.65 7.83
CA GLY A 214 12.97 -2.30 8.84
C GLY A 214 13.55 -2.14 10.25
N CYS A 215 14.86 -2.38 10.43
CA CYS A 215 15.51 -2.19 11.71
C CYS A 215 15.43 -0.74 12.20
N ILE A 216 15.65 0.24 11.32
CA ILE A 216 15.55 1.67 11.66
C ILE A 216 14.14 1.99 12.17
N LEU A 217 13.10 1.66 11.39
CA LEU A 217 11.71 1.97 11.75
C LEU A 217 11.31 1.29 13.06
N VAL A 218 11.54 -0.02 13.17
CA VAL A 218 11.13 -0.81 14.35
C VAL A 218 11.86 -0.35 15.60
N THR A 219 13.17 -0.12 15.52
CA THR A 219 13.97 0.35 16.67
C THR A 219 13.48 1.72 17.13
N GLN A 220 13.19 2.63 16.20
CA GLN A 220 12.69 3.96 16.53
C GLN A 220 11.31 3.93 17.20
N LEU A 221 10.38 3.12 16.68
CA LEU A 221 9.04 2.99 17.26
C LEU A 221 9.09 2.33 18.64
N LEU A 222 9.92 1.30 18.82
CA LEU A 222 10.09 0.64 20.11
C LEU A 222 10.77 1.54 21.15
N SER A 223 11.72 2.38 20.76
CA SER A 223 12.40 3.26 21.72
C SER A 223 11.54 4.46 22.12
N GLU A 224 10.88 5.09 21.16
CA GLU A 224 10.12 6.32 21.39
C GLU A 224 8.66 6.07 21.83
N CYS A 225 8.07 4.93 21.48
CA CYS A 225 6.65 4.61 21.71
C CYS A 225 6.46 3.20 22.32
N HIS A 226 7.32 2.85 23.29
CA HIS A 226 7.32 1.52 23.90
C HIS A 226 5.98 1.16 24.56
N VAL A 227 5.28 2.11 25.19
CA VAL A 227 4.01 1.87 25.88
C VAL A 227 2.93 1.47 24.88
N GLU A 228 2.84 2.19 23.75
CA GLU A 228 1.89 1.92 22.68
C GLU A 228 2.16 0.54 22.04
N CYS A 229 3.42 0.11 21.99
CA CYS A 229 3.79 -1.21 21.50
C CYS A 229 3.32 -2.35 22.41
N LEU A 230 3.07 -2.11 23.70
CA LEU A 230 2.66 -3.16 24.65
C LEU A 230 1.30 -3.80 24.30
N VAL A 231 0.46 -3.13 23.50
CA VAL A 231 -0.82 -3.68 23.04
C VAL A 231 -0.66 -4.94 22.17
N ILE A 232 0.53 -5.14 21.58
CA ILE A 232 0.88 -6.37 20.85
C ILE A 232 0.96 -7.57 21.84
N GLY A 233 1.27 -7.31 23.11
CA GLY A 233 1.31 -8.30 24.18
C GLY A 233 2.45 -9.30 24.04
N ARG A 234 2.20 -10.56 24.41
CA ARG A 234 3.22 -11.64 24.43
C ARG A 234 3.89 -11.85 23.08
N ASP A 235 3.17 -11.59 21.98
CA ASP A 235 3.73 -11.81 20.65
C ASP A 235 4.87 -10.85 20.32
N LEU A 236 4.89 -9.66 20.92
CA LEU A 236 6.01 -8.73 20.79
C LEU A 236 7.30 -9.35 21.33
N VAL A 237 7.24 -9.92 22.53
CA VAL A 237 8.41 -10.58 23.17
C VAL A 237 8.88 -11.76 22.34
N ARG A 238 7.94 -12.57 21.84
CA ARG A 238 8.25 -13.71 20.96
C ARG A 238 8.98 -13.25 19.70
N GLN A 239 8.45 -12.26 18.99
CA GLN A 239 9.07 -11.77 17.76
C GLN A 239 10.43 -11.13 18.00
N LEU A 240 10.57 -10.32 19.06
CA LEU A 240 11.87 -9.75 19.42
C LEU A 240 12.90 -10.84 19.73
N TYR A 241 12.49 -11.89 20.43
CA TYR A 241 13.35 -13.04 20.71
C TYR A 241 13.75 -13.78 19.43
N ASP A 242 12.78 -14.09 18.56
CA ASP A 242 13.02 -14.80 17.29
C ASP A 242 13.92 -13.98 16.36
N THR A 243 13.66 -12.68 16.23
CA THR A 243 14.51 -11.75 15.46
C THR A 243 15.89 -11.65 16.09
N SER A 244 16.04 -11.58 17.42
CA SER A 244 17.37 -11.55 18.03
C SER A 244 18.19 -12.81 17.68
N LYS A 245 17.58 -13.99 17.77
CA LYS A 245 18.23 -15.25 17.43
C LYS A 245 18.62 -15.35 15.96
N ALA A 246 17.73 -14.94 15.07
CA ALA A 246 17.96 -15.07 13.63
C ALA A 246 19.08 -14.15 13.13
N TRP A 247 19.42 -13.10 13.89
CA TRP A 247 20.40 -12.09 13.50
C TRP A 247 21.70 -12.14 14.29
N ILE A 248 21.71 -12.81 15.44
CA ILE A 248 22.94 -13.19 16.13
C ILE A 248 23.54 -14.39 15.35
N PRO A 249 24.79 -14.32 14.87
CA PRO A 249 25.43 -15.45 14.22
C PRO A 249 25.40 -16.69 15.12
N SER A 250 25.08 -17.86 14.57
CA SER A 250 25.04 -19.13 15.31
C SER A 250 26.35 -19.45 16.05
N THR A 251 27.46 -18.83 15.62
CA THR A 251 28.78 -18.91 16.24
C THR A 251 28.88 -18.17 17.58
N VAL A 252 28.04 -17.18 17.84
CA VAL A 252 28.00 -16.42 19.11
C VAL A 252 27.12 -17.13 20.13
N ILE A 253 25.98 -17.68 19.71
CA ILE A 253 25.06 -18.42 20.59
C ILE A 253 25.65 -19.75 21.05
N ASN A 254 26.44 -20.42 20.19
CA ASN A 254 27.11 -21.68 20.51
C ASN A 254 28.54 -21.50 21.01
N ASN A 255 28.94 -20.31 21.48
CA ASN A 255 30.27 -20.11 22.03
C ASN A 255 30.25 -20.36 23.56
N PRO A 256 30.71 -21.53 24.04
CA PRO A 256 30.69 -21.86 25.47
C PRO A 256 31.65 -21.00 26.30
N SER A 257 32.40 -20.08 25.69
CA SER A 257 33.32 -19.16 26.38
C SER A 257 32.67 -17.86 26.86
N LEU A 258 31.37 -17.67 26.63
CA LEU A 258 30.60 -16.48 27.05
C LEU A 258 29.59 -16.78 28.19
N HIS A 259 29.60 -17.98 28.77
CA HIS A 259 28.78 -18.36 29.93
C HIS A 259 29.65 -18.74 31.13
#